data_AF-Q8TJG7-F1
#
_entry.id   AF-Q8TJG7-F1
#
_cell.length_a   1.000
_cell.length_b   1.000
_cell.length_c   1.000
_cell.angle_alpha   90.00
_cell.angle_beta   90.00
_cell.angle_gamma   90.00
#
_symmetry.space_group_name_H-M   'P 1'
#
loop_
_entity.id
_entity.type
_entity.pdbx_description
1 polymer ?
#
loop_
_entity_poly.entity_id
_entity_poly.type
_entity_poly.pdbx_seq_one_letter_code
_entity_poly.pdbx_strand_id
1 'polypeptide(L)'
;MGGLLMVTPFKGIQAPNNDVVMGGEEPLEYLTAEGATIKPGHHVKKGSTDDLITPGDASGNSIGWAGYGKAGVFKPTDTTTAYAAGDLVPVHEKPGLPVKAWLASGETVVKGQPLKPAANGELAAATVGTDDIIARAAEDASGNVQFMIKSMI
;
A
#
# COMPACT_ATOMS: atom_id res chain seq x y z
N MET A 1 -27.56 14.92 36.36
CA MET A 1 -26.91 13.83 35.60
C MET A 1 -26.64 14.33 34.19
N GLY A 2 -25.47 14.93 33.97
CA GLY A 2 -25.06 15.40 32.65
C GLY A 2 -24.44 14.22 31.91
N GLY A 3 -25.18 13.63 30.96
CA GLY A 3 -24.64 12.65 30.05
C GLY A 3 -23.63 13.34 29.14
N LEU A 4 -22.35 13.13 29.43
CA LEU A 4 -21.25 13.49 28.54
C LEU A 4 -21.42 12.62 27.28
N LEU A 5 -22.05 13.19 26.25
CA LEU A 5 -22.03 12.62 24.92
C LEU A 5 -20.56 12.61 24.49
N MET A 6 -19.89 11.47 24.64
CA MET A 6 -18.56 11.23 24.09
C MET A 6 -18.71 11.35 22.57
N VAL A 7 -18.51 12.57 22.06
CA VAL A 7 -18.15 12.78 20.67
C VAL A 7 -16.80 12.09 20.54
N THR A 8 -16.78 10.86 20.05
CA THR A 8 -15.54 10.25 19.59
C THR A 8 -14.97 11.23 18.58
N PRO A 9 -13.79 11.84 18.83
CA PRO A 9 -13.22 12.75 17.86
C PRO A 9 -13.10 11.98 16.55
N PHE A 10 -13.58 12.55 15.44
CA PHE A 10 -13.37 11.96 14.12
C PHE A 10 -11.88 11.72 13.94
N LYS A 11 -11.46 10.47 14.07
CA LYS A 11 -10.06 10.10 14.26
C LYS A 11 -9.38 10.00 12.90
N GLY A 12 -9.44 11.04 12.06
CA GLY A 12 -8.78 11.08 10.74
C GLY A 12 -8.95 9.80 9.90
N ILE A 13 -7.98 9.54 9.02
CA ILE A 13 -7.81 8.21 8.40
C ILE A 13 -7.26 7.29 9.50
N GLN A 14 -8.04 6.29 9.90
CA GLN A 14 -7.55 5.25 10.81
C GLN A 14 -6.84 4.16 10.02
N ALA A 15 -5.82 3.57 10.62
CA ALA A 15 -5.21 2.36 10.12
C ALA A 15 -6.27 1.24 10.00
N PRO A 16 -6.39 0.54 8.85
CA PRO A 16 -7.29 -0.59 8.71
C PRO A 16 -6.90 -1.72 9.67
N ASN A 17 -7.90 -2.39 10.27
CA ASN A 17 -7.71 -3.53 11.15
C ASN A 17 -7.70 -4.83 10.33
N ASN A 18 -6.62 -5.62 10.46
CA ASN A 18 -6.44 -6.88 9.72
C ASN A 18 -6.54 -6.75 8.18
N ASP A 19 -6.25 -5.54 7.67
CA ASP A 19 -6.21 -5.21 6.25
C ASP A 19 -5.20 -4.07 6.03
N VAL A 20 -4.85 -3.81 4.78
CA VAL A 20 -4.00 -2.71 4.33
C VAL A 20 -4.79 -1.63 3.60
N VAL A 21 -6.00 -1.94 3.12
CA VAL A 21 -6.90 -0.98 2.47
C VAL A 21 -8.02 -0.56 3.40
N MET A 22 -8.31 0.74 3.42
CA MET A 22 -9.42 1.29 4.21
C MET A 22 -10.78 1.07 3.55
N GLY A 23 -11.79 0.72 4.36
CA GLY A 23 -13.19 0.65 3.92
C GLY A 23 -13.60 -0.67 3.27
N GLY A 24 -12.73 -1.68 3.22
CA GLY A 24 -13.05 -2.98 2.63
C GLY A 24 -13.28 -2.93 1.12
N GLU A 25 -12.62 -1.98 0.44
CA GLU A 25 -12.66 -1.84 -1.01
C GLU A 25 -12.42 -3.19 -1.68
N GLU A 26 -13.23 -3.53 -2.68
CA GLU A 26 -13.02 -4.76 -3.43
C GLU A 26 -11.73 -4.62 -4.27
N PRO A 27 -10.93 -5.70 -4.39
CA PRO A 27 -9.80 -5.68 -5.30
C PRO A 27 -10.30 -5.50 -6.73
N LEU A 28 -9.52 -4.77 -7.53
CA LEU A 28 -9.74 -4.69 -8.96
C LEU A 28 -9.62 -6.08 -9.58
N GLU A 29 -8.59 -6.81 -9.16
CA GLU A 29 -8.25 -8.13 -9.67
C GLU A 29 -7.43 -8.94 -8.66
N TYR A 30 -7.36 -10.24 -8.91
CA TYR A 30 -6.50 -11.18 -8.20
C TYR A 30 -5.41 -11.64 -9.15
N LEU A 31 -4.18 -11.22 -8.90
CA LEU A 31 -3.01 -11.57 -9.71
C LEU A 31 -2.05 -12.46 -8.94
N THR A 32 -1.25 -13.21 -9.67
CA THR A 32 -0.36 -14.22 -9.08
C THR A 32 1.00 -13.61 -8.72
N ALA A 33 1.47 -13.85 -7.51
CA ALA A 33 2.80 -13.42 -7.09
C ALA A 33 3.89 -14.17 -7.88
N GLU A 34 4.72 -13.43 -8.64
CA GLU A 34 5.81 -14.02 -9.42
C GLU A 34 6.93 -14.59 -8.54
N GLY A 35 7.13 -14.00 -7.35
CA GLY A 35 8.13 -14.45 -6.39
C GLY A 35 7.72 -14.14 -4.96
N ALA A 36 8.45 -14.70 -4.00
CA ALA A 36 8.19 -14.52 -2.58
C ALA A 36 8.72 -13.19 -2.02
N THR A 37 8.42 -12.08 -2.70
CA THR A 37 8.94 -10.73 -2.42
C THR A 37 7.86 -9.68 -2.18
N ILE A 38 6.61 -9.97 -2.55
CA ILE A 38 5.49 -9.05 -2.39
C ILE A 38 4.94 -9.18 -0.98
N LYS A 39 4.96 -8.09 -0.22
CA LYS A 39 4.29 -8.00 1.07
C LYS A 39 2.97 -7.25 0.94
N PRO A 40 2.01 -7.51 1.82
CA PRO A 40 0.84 -6.66 1.93
C PRO A 40 1.22 -5.18 2.12
N GLY A 41 0.59 -4.30 1.33
CA GLY A 41 0.87 -2.87 1.28
C GLY A 41 1.99 -2.46 0.30
N HIS A 42 2.69 -3.41 -0.34
CA HIS A 42 3.62 -3.05 -1.41
C HIS A 42 2.89 -2.47 -2.62
N HIS A 43 3.52 -1.47 -3.23
CA HIS A 43 3.23 -1.09 -4.60
C HIS A 43 3.63 -2.23 -5.53
N VAL A 44 2.78 -2.58 -6.50
CA VAL A 44 3.03 -3.69 -7.44
C VAL A 44 2.95 -3.21 -8.89
N LYS A 45 3.72 -3.89 -9.74
CA LYS A 45 3.73 -3.72 -11.19
C LYS A 45 3.56 -5.06 -11.88
N LYS A 46 3.34 -5.02 -13.20
CA LYS A 46 3.27 -6.21 -14.03
C LYS A 46 4.58 -7.01 -13.96
N GLY A 47 4.47 -8.32 -13.78
CA GLY A 47 5.56 -9.27 -13.83
C GLY A 47 5.95 -9.68 -15.25
N SER A 48 6.55 -10.86 -15.39
CA SER A 48 6.96 -11.37 -16.72
C SER A 48 5.81 -11.76 -17.64
N THR A 49 4.62 -12.04 -17.11
CA THR A 49 3.39 -12.34 -17.87
C THR A 49 2.22 -11.49 -17.40
N ASP A 50 1.11 -11.51 -18.14
CA ASP A 50 -0.08 -10.69 -17.85
C ASP A 50 -0.72 -11.03 -16.50
N ASP A 51 -0.67 -12.29 -16.08
CA ASP A 51 -1.29 -12.75 -14.83
C ASP A 51 -0.36 -12.64 -13.61
N LEU A 52 0.89 -12.22 -13.82
CA LEU A 52 1.92 -12.14 -12.79
C LEU A 52 2.13 -10.72 -12.31
N ILE A 53 2.35 -10.58 -11.00
CA ILE A 53 2.79 -9.33 -10.38
C ILE A 53 4.15 -9.50 -9.71
N THR A 54 4.87 -8.39 -9.67
CA THR A 54 6.16 -8.24 -9.01
C THR A 54 6.19 -6.93 -8.22
N PRO A 55 7.06 -6.74 -7.22
CA PRO A 55 7.15 -5.48 -6.51
C PRO A 55 7.45 -4.33 -7.47
N GLY A 56 6.77 -3.21 -7.27
CA GLY A 56 6.98 -2.00 -8.04
C GLY A 56 8.37 -1.40 -7.82
N ASP A 57 8.81 -0.62 -8.79
CA ASP A 57 10.02 0.19 -8.72
C ASP A 57 9.83 1.46 -9.55
N ALA A 58 10.89 2.25 -9.71
CA ALA A 58 10.85 3.48 -10.48
C ALA A 58 10.68 3.28 -12.01
N SER A 59 10.56 2.05 -12.52
CA SER A 59 10.57 1.77 -13.96
C SER A 59 9.21 1.89 -14.66
N GLY A 60 8.21 2.54 -14.03
CA GLY A 60 6.84 2.64 -14.55
C GLY A 60 6.04 1.32 -14.47
N ASN A 61 4.85 1.30 -15.09
CA ASN A 61 3.90 0.16 -15.11
C ASN A 61 3.26 -0.20 -13.76
N SER A 62 2.94 0.82 -12.98
CA SER A 62 2.18 0.67 -11.73
C SER A 62 0.82 0.01 -12.01
N ILE A 63 0.48 -1.05 -11.28
CA ILE A 63 -0.85 -1.67 -11.33
C ILE A 63 -1.67 -1.23 -10.12
N GLY A 64 -1.06 -1.22 -8.92
CA GLY A 64 -1.81 -0.91 -7.71
C GLY A 64 -1.08 -1.31 -6.45
N TRP A 65 -1.87 -1.67 -5.44
CA TRP A 65 -1.39 -2.02 -4.09
C TRP A 65 -1.76 -3.46 -3.75
N ALA A 66 -0.78 -4.22 -3.25
CA ALA A 66 -1.00 -5.56 -2.74
C ALA A 66 -1.87 -5.50 -1.47
N GLY A 67 -3.08 -6.06 -1.54
CA GLY A 67 -4.04 -6.13 -0.44
C GLY A 67 -3.67 -7.16 0.62
N TYR A 68 -4.51 -7.29 1.65
CA TYR A 68 -4.34 -8.27 2.73
C TYR A 68 -5.66 -8.93 3.15
N GLY A 69 -6.69 -8.13 3.43
CA GLY A 69 -7.94 -8.62 4.00
C GLY A 69 -8.69 -9.58 3.08
N LYS A 70 -8.56 -9.38 1.77
CA LYS A 70 -9.28 -10.11 0.72
C LYS A 70 -8.52 -11.29 0.12
N ALA A 71 -7.33 -11.62 0.64
CA ALA A 71 -6.46 -12.67 0.11
C ALA A 71 -6.94 -14.11 0.40
N GLY A 72 -7.96 -14.28 1.24
CA GLY A 72 -8.56 -15.59 1.50
C GLY A 72 -7.54 -16.60 2.04
N VAL A 73 -7.43 -17.75 1.38
CA VAL A 73 -6.51 -18.84 1.77
C VAL A 73 -5.03 -18.52 1.51
N PHE A 74 -4.75 -17.56 0.62
CA PHE A 74 -3.38 -17.12 0.28
C PHE A 74 -2.90 -15.99 1.19
N LYS A 75 -3.69 -15.64 2.21
CA LYS A 75 -3.37 -14.58 3.15
C LYS A 75 -2.13 -14.95 3.98
N PRO A 76 -1.05 -14.15 3.96
CA PRO A 76 0.11 -14.37 4.81
C PRO A 76 -0.24 -14.22 6.29
N THR A 77 0.60 -14.77 7.16
CA THR A 77 0.42 -14.74 8.62
C THR A 77 0.22 -13.33 9.17
N ASP A 78 0.97 -12.36 8.64
CA ASP A 78 0.90 -10.95 9.00
C ASP A 78 1.24 -10.05 7.80
N THR A 79 1.11 -8.74 7.96
CA THR A 79 1.37 -7.76 6.90
C THR A 79 2.86 -7.55 6.58
N THR A 80 3.75 -8.16 7.35
CA THR A 80 5.22 -8.07 7.17
C THR A 80 5.79 -9.28 6.45
N THR A 81 5.01 -10.36 6.39
CA THR A 81 5.33 -11.61 5.69
C THR A 81 4.96 -11.48 4.22
N ALA A 82 5.88 -11.89 3.34
CA ALA A 82 5.60 -11.91 1.91
C ALA A 82 4.62 -13.03 1.54
N TYR A 83 3.83 -12.80 0.49
CA TYR A 83 3.13 -13.86 -0.23
C TYR A 83 4.14 -14.88 -0.78
N ALA A 84 3.74 -16.15 -0.87
CA ALA A 84 4.57 -17.15 -1.54
C ALA A 84 4.49 -16.98 -3.07
N ALA A 85 5.49 -17.47 -3.78
CA ALA A 85 5.43 -17.52 -5.24
C ALA A 85 4.25 -18.40 -5.69
N GLY A 86 3.43 -17.91 -6.61
CA GLY A 86 2.22 -18.59 -7.08
C GLY A 86 0.95 -18.27 -6.28
N ASP A 87 1.03 -17.51 -5.19
CA ASP A 87 -0.15 -17.10 -4.42
C ASP A 87 -1.00 -16.07 -5.19
N LEU A 88 -2.32 -16.16 -5.06
CA LEU A 88 -3.23 -15.12 -5.56
C LEU A 88 -3.26 -13.95 -4.58
N VAL A 89 -2.86 -12.79 -5.08
CA VAL A 89 -2.78 -11.54 -4.35
C VAL A 89 -3.92 -10.61 -4.80
N PRO A 90 -4.75 -10.11 -3.88
CA PRO A 90 -5.72 -9.06 -4.20
C PRO A 90 -4.97 -7.77 -4.54
N VAL A 91 -5.25 -7.17 -5.69
CA VAL A 91 -4.66 -5.89 -6.10
C VAL A 91 -5.74 -4.82 -6.07
N HIS A 92 -5.47 -3.72 -5.37
CA HIS A 92 -6.37 -2.59 -5.27
C HIS A 92 -5.80 -1.38 -6.02
N GLU A 93 -6.61 -0.80 -6.88
CA GLU A 93 -6.32 0.41 -7.66
C GLU A 93 -7.54 1.33 -7.58
N LYS A 94 -7.35 2.53 -7.04
CA LYS A 94 -8.39 3.55 -6.96
C LYS A 94 -7.77 4.87 -6.52
N PRO A 95 -7.86 5.93 -7.35
CA PRO A 95 -7.39 7.24 -6.97
C PRO A 95 -8.07 7.72 -5.69
N GLY A 96 -7.27 8.14 -4.73
CA GLY A 96 -7.71 8.63 -3.43
C GLY A 96 -7.93 7.54 -2.36
N LEU A 97 -7.70 6.26 -2.68
CA LEU A 97 -7.81 5.16 -1.73
C LEU A 97 -6.75 5.30 -0.62
N PRO A 98 -7.14 5.28 0.66
CA PRO A 98 -6.19 5.21 1.76
C PRO A 98 -5.61 3.80 1.90
N VAL A 99 -4.29 3.69 1.84
CA VAL A 99 -3.55 2.41 1.88
C VAL A 99 -2.45 2.49 2.94
N LYS A 100 -2.22 1.40 3.69
CA LYS A 100 -0.99 1.19 4.47
C LYS A 100 0.11 0.72 3.53
N ALA A 101 1.01 1.61 3.14
CA ALA A 101 2.13 1.30 2.27
C ALA A 101 3.45 1.27 3.04
N TRP A 102 4.48 0.69 2.44
CA TRP A 102 5.82 0.60 3.04
C TRP A 102 6.70 1.77 2.65
N LEU A 103 7.35 2.39 3.63
CA LEU A 103 8.38 3.41 3.43
C LEU A 103 9.75 2.75 3.30
N ALA A 104 10.57 3.22 2.35
CA ALA A 104 11.91 2.70 2.16
C ALA A 104 12.84 3.03 3.34
N SER A 105 13.79 2.14 3.62
CA SER A 105 14.74 2.33 4.72
C SER A 105 15.57 3.62 4.54
N GLY A 106 15.69 4.41 5.61
CA GLY A 106 16.42 5.67 5.61
C GLY A 106 15.63 6.88 5.08
N GLU A 107 14.42 6.67 4.58
CA GLU A 107 13.54 7.78 4.18
C GLU A 107 12.85 8.42 5.38
N THR A 108 12.49 9.69 5.23
CA THR A 108 11.64 10.43 6.17
C THR A 108 10.67 11.25 5.36
N VAL A 109 9.38 11.06 5.64
CA VAL A 109 8.28 11.72 4.93
C VAL A 109 7.37 12.44 5.91
N VAL A 110 6.92 13.61 5.51
CA VAL A 110 5.91 14.39 6.24
C VAL A 110 4.56 14.28 5.56
N LYS A 111 3.50 14.43 6.34
CA LYS A 111 2.13 14.40 5.85
C LYS A 111 1.92 15.37 4.70
N GLY A 112 1.30 14.89 3.64
CA GLY A 112 1.03 15.62 2.40
C GLY A 112 2.17 15.57 1.38
N GLN A 113 3.34 15.06 1.75
CA GLN A 113 4.48 14.94 0.85
C GLN A 113 4.17 13.97 -0.30
N PRO A 114 4.53 14.32 -1.55
CA PRO A 114 4.39 13.43 -2.69
C PRO A 114 5.38 12.26 -2.58
N LEU A 115 4.92 11.09 -3.03
CA LEU A 115 5.65 9.83 -2.94
C LEU A 115 5.79 9.18 -4.31
N LYS A 116 6.92 8.52 -4.51
CA LYS A 116 7.25 7.76 -5.73
C LYS A 116 7.53 6.30 -5.38
N PRO A 117 7.43 5.39 -6.37
CA PRO A 117 7.93 4.05 -6.20
C PRO A 117 9.44 4.06 -5.90
N ALA A 118 9.84 3.35 -4.85
CA ALA A 118 11.21 2.95 -4.58
C ALA A 118 11.38 1.46 -4.93
N ALA A 119 12.57 0.91 -4.69
CA ALA A 119 12.80 -0.52 -4.92
C ALA A 119 11.88 -1.40 -4.04
N ASN A 120 11.64 -2.63 -4.48
CA ASN A 120 10.91 -3.67 -3.73
C ASN A 120 9.47 -3.32 -3.35
N GLY A 121 8.80 -2.44 -4.10
CA GLY A 121 7.42 -2.04 -3.84
C GLY A 121 7.25 -1.09 -2.64
N GLU A 122 8.36 -0.55 -2.13
CA GLU A 122 8.38 0.49 -1.10
C GLU A 122 8.24 1.88 -1.73
N LEU A 123 8.07 2.91 -0.89
CA LEU A 123 7.92 4.30 -1.31
C LEU A 123 9.06 5.16 -0.79
N ALA A 124 9.38 6.21 -1.54
CA ALA A 124 10.33 7.24 -1.13
C ALA A 124 9.76 8.64 -1.36
N ALA A 125 10.39 9.64 -0.75
CA ALA A 125 10.10 11.03 -1.03
C ALA A 125 10.27 11.33 -2.52
N ALA A 126 9.30 12.05 -3.10
CA ALA A 126 9.31 12.41 -4.51
C ALA A 126 9.48 13.91 -4.73
N THR A 127 10.05 14.28 -5.88
CA THR A 127 10.16 15.65 -6.35
C THR A 127 9.17 15.90 -7.48
N VAL A 128 8.22 16.81 -7.26
CA VAL A 128 7.21 17.16 -8.27
C VAL A 128 7.88 17.75 -9.51
N GLY A 129 7.49 17.27 -10.69
CA GLY A 129 8.06 17.70 -11.97
C GLY A 129 9.33 16.95 -12.38
N THR A 130 9.81 16.01 -11.56
CA THR A 130 10.92 15.11 -11.89
C THR A 130 10.51 13.65 -11.77
N ASP A 131 9.77 13.31 -10.70
CA ASP A 131 9.36 11.96 -10.39
C ASP A 131 7.88 11.71 -10.74
N ASP A 132 7.57 10.45 -11.05
CA ASP A 132 6.18 9.98 -11.17
C ASP A 132 5.58 9.82 -9.78
N ILE A 133 4.58 10.65 -9.47
CA ILE A 133 3.94 10.66 -8.16
C ILE A 133 2.77 9.67 -8.14
N ILE A 134 2.89 8.62 -7.33
CA ILE A 134 1.86 7.56 -7.23
C ILE A 134 1.02 7.64 -5.96
N ALA A 135 1.47 8.42 -4.98
CA ALA A 135 0.78 8.58 -3.71
C ALA A 135 1.16 9.89 -3.00
N ARG A 136 0.40 10.22 -1.97
CA ARG A 136 0.74 11.27 -0.99
C ARG A 136 0.71 10.71 0.42
N ALA A 137 1.68 11.09 1.25
CA ALA A 137 1.70 10.70 2.65
C ALA A 137 0.44 11.23 3.38
N ALA A 138 -0.28 10.35 4.09
CA ALA A 138 -1.43 10.74 4.91
C ALA A 138 -1.05 10.94 6.39
N GLU A 139 0.16 10.51 6.77
CA GLU A 139 0.79 10.72 8.08
C GLU A 139 2.30 10.91 7.95
N ASP A 140 2.96 11.34 9.03
CA ASP A 140 4.41 11.45 9.11
C ASP A 140 5.01 10.06 9.39
N ALA A 141 6.13 9.73 8.74
CA ALA A 141 6.81 8.44 8.93
C ALA A 141 8.31 8.54 8.69
N SER A 142 9.08 7.68 9.34
CA SER A 142 10.53 7.58 9.15
C SER A 142 11.03 6.15 9.31
N GLY A 143 12.03 5.78 8.51
CA GLY A 143 12.60 4.43 8.48
C GLY A 143 11.78 3.41 7.68
N ASN A 144 12.10 2.12 7.82
CA ASN A 144 11.36 1.04 7.15
C ASN A 144 10.10 0.68 7.96
N VAL A 145 9.01 1.39 7.69
CA VAL A 145 7.73 1.23 8.41
C VAL A 145 6.55 1.24 7.44
N GLN A 146 5.46 0.60 7.84
CA GLN A 146 4.16 0.83 7.19
C GLN A 146 3.56 2.14 7.67
N PHE A 147 3.01 2.91 6.74
CA PHE A 147 2.37 4.18 7.01
C PHE A 147 1.18 4.42 6.06
N MET A 148 0.25 5.25 6.50
CA MET A 148 -0.92 5.62 5.71
C MET A 148 -0.52 6.57 4.58
N ILE A 149 -0.97 6.23 3.39
CA ILE A 149 -0.89 7.06 2.19
C ILE A 149 -2.28 7.27 1.59
N LYS A 150 -2.38 8.24 0.70
CA LYS A 150 -3.49 8.39 -0.23
C LYS A 150 -2.99 8.08 -1.63
N SER A 151 -3.53 7.04 -2.24
CA SER A 151 -3.14 6.63 -3.59
C SER A 151 -3.54 7.69 -4.63
N MET A 152 -2.77 7.81 -5.71
CA MET A 152 -3.09 8.62 -6.88
C MET A 152 -3.19 7.79 -8.17
N ILE A 153 -3.02 6.47 -8.07
CA ILE A 153 -3.26 5.49 -9.13
C ILE A 153 -4.63 4.84 -8.93
#